data_AF-A0A847WLG8-F1
#
_entry.id   AF-A0A847WLG8-F1
#
_cell.length_a   1.000
_cell.length_b   1.000
_cell.length_c   1.000
_cell.angle_alpha   90.00
_cell.angle_beta   90.00
_cell.angle_gamma   90.00
#
_symmetry.space_group_name_H-M   'P 1'
#
loop_
_entity.id
_entity.type
_entity.pdbx_description
1 polymer ?
#
loop_
_entity_poly.entity_id
_entity_poly.type
_entity_poly.pdbx_seq_one_letter_code
_entity_poly.pdbx_strand_id
1 'polypeptide(L)' 'MEKESILELEQLIQLTQKFMHYTNSLLEGGTITQKQYDQMAEKKLRFLEDVQQTIKA' A
#
# COMPACT_ATOMS: atom_id res chain seq x y z
N MET A 1 -2.10 -4.32 24.02
CA MET A 1 -3.14 -3.63 23.22
C MET A 1 -2.61 -2.37 22.54
N GLU A 2 -2.51 -1.18 23.15
CA GLU A 2 -2.15 0.04 22.38
C GLU A 2 -0.78 -0.02 21.68
N LYS A 3 0.26 -0.55 22.33
CA LYS A 3 1.61 -0.66 21.73
C LYS A 3 1.71 -1.65 20.58
N GLU A 4 0.95 -2.74 20.61
CA GLU A 4 0.94 -3.76 19.55
C GLU A 4 0.28 -3.20 18.29
N SER A 5 -0.85 -2.48 18.46
CA SER A 5 -1.56 -1.85 17.35
C SER A 5 -0.73 -0.75 16.66
N ILE A 6 0.09 -0.01 17.41
CA ILE A 6 1.02 0.99 16.83
C ILE A 6 2.10 0.29 15.98
N LEU A 7 2.68 -0.80 16.48
CA LEU A 7 3.71 -1.57 15.76
C LEU A 7 3.16 -2.18 14.47
N GLU A 8 1.95 -2.75 14.52
CA GLU A 8 1.27 -3.31 13.34
C GLU A 8 0.98 -2.24 12.28
N LEU A 9 0.57 -1.04 12.71
CA LEU A 9 0.34 0.09 11.81
C LEU A 9 1.63 0.56 11.14
N GLU A 10 2.73 0.66 11.89
CA GLU A 10 4.05 1.00 11.36
C GLU A 10 4.52 -0.02 10.32
N GLN A 11 4.33 -1.32 10.59
CA GLN A 11 4.65 -2.38 9.63
C GLN A 11 3.82 -2.26 8.34
N LEU A 12 2.53 -1.96 8.46
CA LEU A 12 1.65 -1.74 7.31
C LEU A 12 2.07 -0.53 6.46
N ILE A 13 2.49 0.56 7.12
CA ILE A 13 3.04 1.75 6.46
C ILE A 13 4.31 1.37 5.68
N GLN A 14 5.26 0.70 6.33
CA GLN A 14 6.51 0.27 5.68
C GLN A 14 6.26 -0.65 4.49
N LEU A 15 5.34 -1.61 4.62
CA LEU A 15 4.99 -2.52 3.54
C LEU A 15 4.38 -1.75 2.35
N THR A 16 3.54 -0.78 2.63
CA THR A 16 2.92 0.07 1.60
C THR A 16 3.96 0.92 0.88
N GLN A 17 4.91 1.51 1.61
CA GLN A 17 6.01 2.28 1.02
C GLN A 17 6.88 1.41 0.10
N LYS A 18 7.24 0.19 0.54
CA LYS A 18 7.99 -0.77 -0.28
C LYS A 18 7.24 -1.14 -1.56
N PHE A 19 5.93 -1.37 -1.46
CA PHE A 19 5.08 -1.65 -2.61
C PHE A 19 5.11 -0.49 -3.62
N MET A 20 4.87 0.74 -3.16
CA MET A 20 4.85 1.92 -4.04
C MET A 20 6.20 2.16 -4.71
N HIS A 21 7.30 1.96 -3.98
CA HIS A 21 8.64 2.06 -4.54
C HIS A 21 8.89 1.02 -5.63
N TYR A 22 8.47 -0.23 -5.39
CA TYR A 22 8.61 -1.31 -6.36
C TYR A 22 7.74 -1.07 -7.61
N THR A 23 6.49 -0.65 -7.47
CA THR A 23 5.64 -0.38 -8.64
C THR A 23 6.14 0.81 -9.44
N ASN A 24 6.73 1.82 -8.79
CA ASN A 24 7.36 2.94 -9.48
C ASN A 24 8.61 2.51 -10.25
N SER A 25 9.46 1.64 -9.68
CA SER A 25 10.64 1.14 -10.41
C SER A 25 10.27 0.29 -11.62
N LEU A 26 9.16 -0.46 -11.55
CA LEU A 26 8.61 -1.18 -12.72
C LEU A 26 8.11 -0.23 -13.80
N LEU A 27 7.52 0.90 -13.43
CA LEU A 27 7.05 1.94 -14.35
C LEU A 27 8.23 2.65 -15.03
N GLU A 28 9.21 3.09 -14.24
CA GLU A 28 10.44 3.72 -14.73
C GLU A 28 11.25 2.78 -15.63
N GLY A 29 11.26 1.49 -15.30
CA GLY A 29 11.87 0.43 -16.11
C GLY A 29 11.06 0.03 -17.34
N GLY A 30 9.89 0.65 -17.59
CA GLY A 30 9.02 0.34 -18.74
C GLY A 30 8.40 -1.06 -18.71
N THR A 31 8.47 -1.76 -17.58
CA THR A 31 7.88 -3.11 -17.42
C THR A 31 6.37 -3.05 -17.31
N ILE A 32 5.84 -1.95 -16.76
CA ILE A 32 4.41 -1.65 -16.72
C ILE A 32 4.15 -0.27 -17.33
N THR A 33 2.94 -0.11 -17.85
CA THR A 33 2.43 1.18 -18.33
C THR A 33 1.94 2.06 -17.18
N GLN A 34 1.83 3.37 -17.41
CA GLN A 34 1.21 4.30 -16.47
C GLN A 34 -0.18 3.82 -16.02
N LYS A 35 -1.00 3.34 -16.96
CA LYS A 35 -2.34 2.81 -16.66
C LYS A 35 -2.30 1.62 -15.70
N GLN A 36 -1.34 0.72 -15.86
CA GLN A 36 -1.18 -0.42 -14.95
C GLN A 36 -0.70 0.04 -13.57
N TYR A 37 0.21 1.00 -13.52
CA TYR A 37 0.63 1.63 -12.26
C TYR A 37 -0.55 2.26 -11.52
N ASP A 38 -1.37 3.06 -12.22
CA ASP A 38 -2.53 3.73 -11.64
C ASP A 38 -3.54 2.71 -11.06
N GLN A 39 -3.79 1.62 -11.80
CA GLN A 39 -4.65 0.53 -11.34
C GLN A 39 -4.10 -0.19 -10.09
N MET A 40 -2.79 -0.37 -10.00
CA MET A 40 -2.14 -0.99 -8.84
C MET A 40 -2.20 -0.07 -7.62
N ALA A 41 -1.96 1.23 -7.81
CA ALA A 41 -2.07 2.23 -6.77
C ALA A 41 -3.50 2.34 -6.23
N GLU A 42 -4.50 2.36 -7.13
CA GLU A 42 -5.92 2.42 -6.76
C GLU A 42 -6.34 1.17 -5.96
N LYS A 43 -5.94 -0.04 -6.39
CA LYS A 43 -6.21 -1.27 -5.64
C LYS A 43 -5.57 -1.24 -4.25
N LYS A 44 -4.35 -0.70 -4.14
CA LYS A 44 -3.66 -0.60 -2.86
C LYS A 44 -4.36 0.39 -1.93
N LEU A 45 -4.86 1.51 -2.46
CA LEU A 45 -5.63 2.48 -1.69
C LEU A 45 -6.90 1.86 -1.11
N ARG A 46 -7.70 1.16 -1.94
CA ARG A 46 -8.91 0.47 -1.48
C ARG A 46 -8.62 -0.55 -0.39
N PHE A 47 -7.55 -1.33 -0.54
CA PHE A 47 -7.12 -2.27 0.50
C PHE A 47 -6.82 -1.57 1.83
N LEU A 48 -6.18 -0.39 1.81
CA LEU A 48 -5.90 0.37 3.03
C LEU A 48 -7.19 0.93 3.67
N GLU A 49 -8.15 1.34 2.85
CA GLU A 49 -9.47 1.78 3.32
C GLU A 49 -10.22 0.64 4.02
N ASP A 50 -10.23 -0.57 3.43
CA ASP A 50 -10.85 -1.76 4.00
C ASP A 50 -10.23 -2.15 5.35
N VAL A 51 -8.89 -2.07 5.44
CA VAL A 51 -8.17 -2.31 6.70
C VAL A 51 -8.52 -1.24 7.74
N GLN A 52 -8.58 0.03 7.35
CA GLN A 52 -8.95 1.11 8.26
C GLN A 52 -10.39 0.96 8.80
N GLN A 53 -11.32 0.50 7.97
CA GLN A 53 -12.69 0.21 8.40
C GLN A 53 -12.73 -0.96 9.38
N THR A 54 -11.96 -2.01 9.14
CA THR A 54 -11.86 -3.19 10.02
C THR A 54 -11.32 -2.82 11.41
N ILE A 55 -10.37 -1.87 11.49
CA ILE A 55 -9.81 -1.40 12.76
C ILE A 55 -10.81 -0.52 13.55
N LYS A 56 -11.72 0.17 12.86
CA LYS A 56 -12.70 1.08 13.47
C LYS A 56 -13.99 0.38 13.92
N ALA A 57 -14.27 -0.82 13.43
CA ALA A 57 -15.44 -1.64 13.76
C ALA A 57 -15.22 -2.46 15.02
#